data_AF-A0A9E4YNK5-F1
#
_entry.id   AF-A0A9E4YNK5-F1
#
_cell.length_a   1.000
_cell.length_b   1.000
_cell.length_c   1.000
_cell.angle_alpha   90.00
_cell.angle_beta   90.00
_cell.angle_gamma   90.00
#
_symmetry.space_group_name_H-M   'P 1'
#
loop_
_entity.id
_entity.type
_entity.pdbx_description
1 polymer ?
#
loop_
_entity_poly.entity_id
_entity_poly.type
_entity_poly.pdbx_seq_one_letter_code
_entity_poly.pdbx_strand_id
1 'polypeptide(L)'
;MPLKIRTVVTQSDMDDALSVRRAVFIEEQQVSEDEEIDEHDRDGGWVGNVVQMTGYLDGKPVVTGRMMADTTSDADAHIGRVAV
;
A
#
# COMPACT_ATOMS: atom_id res chain seq x y z
N MET A 1 18.96 -0.19 11.46
CA MET A 1 17.97 -0.46 12.54
C MET A 1 17.03 -1.59 12.11
N PRO A 2 16.16 -2.18 12.96
CA PRO A 2 15.19 -3.17 12.47
C PRO A 2 14.15 -2.52 11.55
N LEU A 3 13.64 -3.29 10.59
CA LEU A 3 12.49 -2.91 9.77
C LEU A 3 11.27 -2.66 10.68
N LYS A 4 10.58 -1.54 10.47
CA LYS A 4 9.36 -1.18 11.21
C LYS A 4 8.17 -1.12 10.27
N ILE A 5 7.18 -2.00 10.47
CA ILE A 5 5.92 -1.96 9.72
C ILE A 5 4.95 -1.00 10.42
N ARG A 6 4.28 -0.15 9.65
CA ARG A 6 3.21 0.74 10.10
C ARG A 6 1.98 0.57 9.23
N THR A 7 0.81 0.61 9.85
CA THR A 7 -0.46 0.76 9.13
C THR A 7 -0.59 2.21 8.66
N VAL A 8 -1.01 2.39 7.42
CA VAL A 8 -1.28 3.71 6.84
C VAL A 8 -2.60 4.24 7.38
N VAL A 9 -2.56 5.40 8.05
CA VAL A 9 -3.75 6.04 8.63
C VAL A 9 -3.82 7.54 8.37
N THR A 10 -2.80 8.08 7.69
CA THR A 10 -2.75 9.48 7.25
C THR A 10 -2.43 9.56 5.76
N GLN A 11 -2.70 10.72 5.15
CA GLN A 11 -2.29 10.95 3.77
C GLN A 11 -0.77 10.87 3.59
N SER A 12 0.01 11.36 4.56
CA SER A 12 1.48 11.27 4.51
C SER A 12 1.96 9.82 4.51
N ASP A 13 1.32 8.94 5.29
CA ASP A 13 1.66 7.51 5.27
C ASP A 13 1.31 6.88 3.91
N MET A 14 0.22 7.34 3.27
CA MET A 14 -0.20 6.85 1.95
C MET A 14 0.78 7.31 0.88
N ASP A 15 1.26 8.55 0.95
CA ASP A 15 2.26 9.08 0.03
C ASP A 15 3.57 8.25 0.10
N ASP A 16 3.98 7.83 1.30
CA ASP A 16 5.12 6.92 1.51
C ASP A 16 4.86 5.51 0.94
N ALA A 17 3.64 4.98 1.07
CA ALA A 17 3.26 3.71 0.46
C ALA A 17 3.28 3.79 -1.07
N LEU A 18 2.76 4.88 -1.63
CA LEU A 18 2.69 5.12 -3.06
C LEU A 18 4.08 5.37 -3.66
N SER A 19 5.03 5.97 -2.93
CA SER A 19 6.38 6.16 -3.45
C SER A 19 7.07 4.82 -3.74
N VAL A 20 6.88 3.82 -2.88
CA VAL A 20 7.42 2.46 -3.09
C VAL A 20 6.73 1.79 -4.29
N ARG A 21 5.39 1.88 -4.37
CA ARG A 21 4.62 1.31 -5.50
C ARG A 21 4.98 1.94 -6.84
N ARG A 22 5.18 3.26 -6.89
CA ARG A 22 5.59 3.97 -8.11
C ARG A 22 6.96 3.51 -8.59
N ALA A 23 7.94 3.39 -7.69
CA ALA A 23 9.26 2.87 -8.05
C ALA A 23 9.14 1.46 -8.66
N VAL A 24 8.43 0.54 -8.00
CA VAL A 24 8.35 -0.86 -8.45
C VAL A 24 7.44 -1.06 -9.65
N PHE A 25 6.17 -0.62 -9.59
CA PHE A 25 5.20 -0.91 -10.63
C PHE A 25 5.33 0.03 -11.83
N ILE A 26 5.56 1.33 -11.60
CA ILE A 26 5.66 2.29 -12.71
C ILE A 26 7.08 2.34 -13.27
N GLU A 27 8.08 2.64 -12.44
CA GLU A 27 9.45 2.87 -12.93
C GLU A 27 10.14 1.57 -13.35
N GLU A 28 10.07 0.51 -12.56
CA GLU A 28 10.73 -0.77 -12.90
C GLU A 28 9.90 -1.62 -13.86
N GLN A 29 8.58 -1.76 -13.61
CA GLN A 29 7.71 -2.65 -14.37
C GLN A 29 6.93 -1.98 -15.50
N GLN A 30 7.03 -0.65 -15.65
CA GLN A 30 6.41 0.12 -16.73
C GLN A 30 4.88 0.02 -16.76
N VAL A 31 4.23 -0.20 -15.61
CA VAL A 31 2.78 -0.07 -15.44
C VAL A 31 2.41 1.40 -15.53
N SER A 32 1.31 1.71 -16.23
CA SER A 32 0.86 3.10 -16.33
C SER A 32 0.35 3.62 -14.98
N GLU A 33 0.43 4.94 -14.76
CA GLU A 33 -0.03 5.56 -13.52
C GLU A 33 -1.51 5.29 -13.25
N ASP A 34 -2.35 5.33 -14.29
CA ASP A 34 -3.79 5.08 -14.19
C ASP A 34 -4.14 3.60 -13.86
N GLU A 35 -3.24 2.65 -14.16
CA GLU A 35 -3.41 1.23 -13.80
C GLU A 35 -2.94 0.94 -12.38
N GLU A 36 -1.89 1.65 -11.93
CA GLU A 36 -1.32 1.43 -10.61
C GLU A 36 -2.12 2.13 -9.50
N ILE A 37 -2.62 3.35 -9.76
CA ILE A 37 -3.36 4.15 -8.79
C ILE A 37 -4.86 3.92 -8.92
N ASP A 38 -5.50 3.46 -7.86
CA ASP A 38 -6.94 3.17 -7.84
C ASP A 38 -7.72 4.00 -6.81
N GLU A 39 -9.03 3.73 -6.71
CA GLU A 39 -9.93 4.47 -5.83
C GLU A 39 -9.62 4.31 -4.34
N HIS A 40 -8.90 3.26 -3.94
CA HIS A 40 -8.53 3.01 -2.54
C HIS A 40 -7.26 3.74 -2.11
N ASP A 41 -6.60 4.42 -3.04
CA ASP A 41 -5.38 5.20 -2.78
C ASP A 41 -5.69 6.66 -2.40
N ARG A 42 -6.98 7.03 -2.42
CA ARG A 42 -7.51 8.33 -2.03
C ARG A 42 -8.03 8.22 -0.58
N ASP A 43 -7.85 9.26 0.23
CA ASP A 43 -8.38 9.39 1.61
C ASP A 43 -7.57 8.76 2.77
N GLY A 44 -6.23 8.77 2.70
CA GLY A 44 -5.41 8.60 3.91
C GLY A 44 -5.47 7.23 4.59
N GLY A 45 -5.81 6.17 3.85
CA GLY A 45 -5.52 4.78 4.26
C GLY A 45 -6.62 4.01 4.98
N TRP A 46 -7.76 4.63 5.30
CA TRP A 46 -8.91 3.90 5.87
C TRP A 46 -10.12 3.96 4.95
N VAL A 47 -10.12 3.10 3.93
CA VAL A 47 -11.26 2.90 3.04
C VAL A 47 -11.94 1.59 3.44
N GLY A 48 -12.91 1.68 4.36
CA GLY A 48 -13.78 0.55 4.75
C GLY A 48 -13.03 -0.73 5.17
N ASN A 49 -12.92 -1.68 4.23
CA ASN A 49 -12.33 -3.01 4.38
C ASN A 49 -10.88 -3.12 3.87
N VAL A 50 -10.23 -2.00 3.56
CA VAL A 50 -8.87 -1.92 3.03
C VAL A 50 -7.89 -1.52 4.13
N VAL A 51 -6.80 -2.28 4.25
CA VAL A 51 -5.68 -2.01 5.16
C VAL A 51 -4.40 -1.90 4.34
N GLN A 52 -3.78 -0.72 4.35
CA GLN A 52 -2.46 -0.50 3.74
C GLN A 52 -1.38 -0.50 4.81
N MET A 53 -0.23 -1.10 4.51
CA MET A 53 0.93 -1.18 5.41
C MET A 53 2.21 -0.79 4.67
N THR A 54 3.12 -0.12 5.39
CA THR A 54 4.42 0.31 4.86
C THR A 54 5.52 -0.03 5.86
N GLY A 55 6.61 -0.60 5.36
CA GLY A 55 7.80 -0.91 6.13
C GLY A 55 8.89 0.13 5.95
N TYR A 56 9.48 0.54 7.06
CA TYR A 56 10.49 1.58 7.11
C TYR A 56 11.83 1.03 7.59
N LEU A 57 12.88 1.33 6.84
CA LEU A 57 14.28 1.10 7.24
C LEU A 57 14.97 2.46 7.39
N ASP A 58 15.48 2.73 8.60
CA ASP A 58 16.12 3.99 8.95
C ASP A 58 15.29 5.24 8.58
N GLY A 59 13.97 5.14 8.74
CA GLY A 59 13.00 6.20 8.47
C GLY A 59 12.57 6.35 7.01
N LYS A 60 13.09 5.52 6.10
CA LYS A 60 12.70 5.52 4.68
C LYS A 60 11.72 4.40 4.39
N PRO A 61 10.65 4.62 3.61
CA PRO A 61 9.78 3.54 3.16
C PRO A 61 10.54 2.65 2.17
N VAL A 62 10.52 1.34 2.40
CA VAL A 62 11.26 0.34 1.60
C VAL A 62 10.41 -0.87 1.20
N VAL A 63 9.19 -0.97 1.70
CA VAL A 63 8.24 -2.04 1.38
C VAL A 63 6.83 -1.55 1.63
N THR A 64 5.87 -2.03 0.86
CA THR A 64 4.46 -1.74 1.06
C THR A 64 3.59 -2.93 0.65
N GLY A 65 2.36 -2.95 1.13
CA GLY A 65 1.37 -3.96 0.79
C GLY A 65 -0.04 -3.52 1.21
N ARG A 66 -1.04 -4.08 0.52
CA ARG A 66 -2.46 -3.81 0.76
C ARG A 66 -3.19 -5.12 1.03
N MET A 67 -4.07 -5.10 2.02
CA MET A 67 -5.03 -6.17 2.28
C MET A 67 -6.44 -5.62 2.09
N MET A 68 -7.29 -6.39 1.42
CA MET A 68 -8.72 -6.10 1.25
C MET A 68 -9.50 -7.28 1.81
N ALA A 69 -10.26 -7.06 2.89
CA ALA A 69 -11.11 -8.11 3.48
C ALA A 69 -12.45 -8.16 2.75
N ASP A 70 -12.86 -9.32 2.23
CA ASP A 70 -14.23 -9.46 1.72
C ASP A 70 -15.22 -9.33 2.88
N THR A 71 -16.33 -8.62 2.65
CA THR A 71 -17.35 -8.35 3.68
C THR A 71 -18.45 -9.41 3.72
N THR A 72 -18.35 -10.44 2.86
CA THR A 72 -19.27 -11.58 2.84
C THR A 72 -18.93 -12.64 3.89
N SER A 73 -19.89 -13.53 4.21
CA SER A 73 -19.88 -14.42 5.38
C SER A 73 -18.82 -15.54 5.36
N ASP A 74 -18.14 -15.76 4.23
CA ASP A 74 -17.03 -16.69 4.06
C ASP A 74 -15.72 -15.89 3.82
N ALA A 75 -15.40 -15.00 4.76
CA ALA A 75 -14.44 -13.89 4.57
C ALA A 75 -13.01 -14.31 4.18
N ASP A 76 -12.74 -14.29 2.87
CA ASP A 76 -11.38 -14.31 2.33
C ASP A 76 -10.79 -12.89 2.32
N ALA A 77 -9.50 -12.78 2.61
CA ALA A 77 -8.75 -11.54 2.48
C ALA A 77 -7.79 -11.62 1.29
N HIS A 78 -7.81 -10.60 0.45
CA HIS A 78 -6.94 -10.48 -0.71
C HIS A 78 -5.75 -9.59 -0.34
N ILE A 79 -4.53 -10.11 -0.49
CA ILE A 79 -3.32 -9.33 -0.38
C ILE A 79 -2.83 -8.98 -1.77
N GLY A 80 -2.52 -7.71 -1.99
CA GLY A 80 -2.04 -7.19 -3.26
C GLY A 80 -1.15 -5.97 -3.06
N ARG A 81 -0.71 -5.37 -4.18
CA ARG A 81 0.19 -4.20 -4.19
C ARG A 81 1.43 -4.39 -3.31
N VAL A 82 1.94 -5.63 -3.23
CA VAL A 82 3.15 -5.95 -2.47
C VAL A 82 4.36 -5.55 -3.32
N ALA A 83 5.14 -4.60 -2.82
CA ALA A 83 6.27 -4.02 -3.54
C ALA A 83 7.44 -3.76 -2.57
N VAL A 84 8.66 -4.01 -3.03
CA VAL A 84 9.95 -3.79 -2.35
C VAL A 84 10.93 -3.20 -3.34
#